data_AF-A0A026WHQ2-F1
#
_entry.id   AF-A0A026WHQ2-F1
#
_cell.length_a   1.000
_cell.length_b   1.000
_cell.length_c   1.000
_cell.angle_alpha   90.00
_cell.angle_beta   90.00
_cell.angle_gamma   90.00
#
_symmetry.space_group_name_H-M   'P 1'
#
loop_
_entity.id
_entity.type
_entity.pdbx_description
1 polymer ?
#
loop_
_entity_poly.entity_id
_entity_poly.type
_entity_poly.pdbx_seq_one_letter_code
_entity_poly.pdbx_strand_id
1 'polypeptide(L)'
;MHPYKITSHQLLTKRAMTKRVEFCKTINGMFEDGELDAKLIIYTDEAHFWLNGYVNKQNYRFWGSENPNVSLAKPLHPQKITAWAAISVKGIYLQFFESTVTGESYKQLLETQFGATPPHRTQEVFETIHKVYGNRVIGLGYPKFAQGGLEWPPYSPDLNPCDFFLWGYIKDHCYAENPDTVSDLVVAIKKVVSNIKDDMLEKVFTSFRKRIDFCTNSDGAHFENIYH
;
A
#
# COMPACT_ATOMS: atom_id res chain seq x y z
N MET A 1 -13.36 26.96 13.12
CA MET A 1 -13.98 25.76 12.49
C MET A 1 -12.83 24.88 12.04
N HIS A 2 -12.68 23.68 12.62
CA HIS A 2 -11.62 22.75 12.23
C HIS A 2 -12.17 21.74 11.21
N PRO A 3 -11.46 21.45 10.11
CA PRO A 3 -11.88 20.43 9.17
C PRO A 3 -11.72 19.04 9.80
N TYR A 4 -12.82 18.31 9.99
CA TYR A 4 -12.77 16.89 10.33
C TYR A 4 -12.80 16.06 9.04
N LYS A 5 -11.80 15.21 8.85
CA LYS A 5 -11.79 14.22 7.77
C LYS A 5 -12.61 13.01 8.26
N ILE A 6 -13.77 12.76 7.65
CA ILE A 6 -14.53 11.53 7.90
C ILE A 6 -13.81 10.40 7.13
N THR A 7 -13.01 9.63 7.85
CA THR A 7 -12.33 8.46 7.30
C THR A 7 -13.23 7.24 7.49
N SER A 8 -13.72 6.66 6.39
CA SER A 8 -14.52 5.43 6.43
C SER A 8 -13.57 4.23 6.37
N HIS A 9 -13.49 3.47 7.46
CA HIS A 9 -12.70 2.25 7.55
C HIS A 9 -13.60 1.02 7.51
N GLN A 10 -13.08 -0.10 7.00
CA GLN A 10 -13.76 -1.39 7.18
C GLN A 10 -13.88 -1.70 8.68
N LEU A 11 -15.06 -2.19 9.08
CA LEU A 11 -15.30 -2.64 10.44
C LEU A 11 -14.40 -3.84 10.75
N LEU A 12 -13.49 -3.67 11.71
CA LEU A 12 -12.63 -4.77 12.15
C LEU A 12 -13.45 -5.72 13.04
N THR A 13 -13.37 -7.01 12.72
CA THR A 13 -13.87 -8.05 13.64
C THR A 13 -12.89 -8.21 14.80
N LYS A 14 -13.36 -8.65 15.97
CA LYS A 14 -12.48 -8.97 17.12
C LYS A 14 -11.33 -9.90 16.72
N ARG A 15 -11.60 -10.90 15.88
CA ARG A 15 -10.59 -11.81 15.34
C ARG A 15 -9.53 -11.09 14.51
N ALA A 16 -9.92 -10.13 13.67
CA ALA A 16 -8.97 -9.34 12.89
C ALA A 16 -8.08 -8.47 13.80
N MET A 17 -8.67 -7.86 14.83
CA MET A 17 -7.93 -7.08 15.83
C MET A 17 -6.90 -7.94 16.58
N THR A 18 -7.29 -9.14 17.04
CA THR A 18 -6.36 -10.08 17.68
C THR A 18 -5.20 -10.44 16.76
N LYS A 19 -5.48 -10.79 15.49
CA LYS A 19 -4.43 -11.09 14.51
C LYS A 19 -3.47 -9.91 14.27
N ARG A 20 -3.98 -8.68 14.29
CA ARG A 20 -3.17 -7.46 14.17
C ARG A 20 -2.22 -7.30 15.35
N VAL A 21 -2.70 -7.51 16.58
CA VAL A 21 -1.86 -7.46 17.79
C VAL A 21 -0.81 -8.57 17.78
N GLU A 22 -1.20 -9.80 17.46
CA GLU A 22 -0.28 -10.94 17.35
C GLU A 22 0.85 -10.63 16.36
N PHE A 23 0.50 -10.16 15.16
CA PHE A 23 1.48 -9.75 14.17
C PHE A 23 2.43 -8.67 14.69
N CYS A 24 1.89 -7.61 15.31
CA CYS A 24 2.69 -6.49 15.80
C CYS A 24 3.67 -6.94 16.89
N LYS A 25 3.22 -7.78 17.83
CA LYS A 25 4.07 -8.35 18.88
C LYS A 25 5.17 -9.24 18.30
N THR A 26 4.83 -10.12 17.35
CA THR A 26 5.81 -11.01 16.72
C THR A 26 6.86 -10.21 15.96
N ILE A 27 6.45 -9.26 15.12
CA ILE A 27 7.39 -8.41 14.37
C ILE A 27 8.28 -7.58 15.31
N ASN A 28 7.71 -7.03 16.39
CA ASN A 28 8.51 -6.27 17.34
C ASN A 28 9.54 -7.15 18.05
N GLY A 29 9.16 -8.36 18.48
CA GLY A 29 10.10 -9.33 19.05
C GLY A 29 11.22 -9.70 18.08
N MET A 30 10.90 -9.99 16.81
CA MET A 30 11.92 -10.28 15.79
C MET A 30 12.90 -9.12 15.58
N PHE A 31 12.45 -7.88 15.73
CA PHE A 31 13.35 -6.73 15.67
C PHE A 31 14.23 -6.60 16.93
N GLU A 32 13.68 -6.87 18.12
CA GLU A 32 14.42 -6.82 19.39
C GLU A 32 15.48 -7.92 19.48
N ASP A 33 15.15 -9.12 18.99
CA ASP A 33 16.02 -10.29 18.95
C ASP A 33 17.06 -10.22 17.81
N GLY A 34 16.95 -9.22 16.93
CA GLY A 34 17.86 -9.03 15.78
C GLY A 34 17.65 -10.04 14.64
N GLU A 35 16.57 -10.83 14.68
CA GLU A 35 16.20 -11.77 13.62
C GLU A 35 15.73 -11.06 12.35
N LEU A 36 15.20 -9.85 12.49
CA LEU A 36 14.71 -9.02 11.41
C LEU A 36 15.36 -7.64 11.48
N ASP A 37 15.86 -7.15 10.33
CA ASP A 37 16.26 -5.75 10.19
C ASP A 37 15.20 -5.01 9.38
N ALA A 38 14.61 -3.98 9.97
CA ALA A 38 13.59 -3.15 9.32
C ALA A 38 14.09 -2.54 8.00
N LYS A 39 15.40 -2.32 7.88
CA LYS A 39 16.06 -1.77 6.68
C LYS A 39 16.14 -2.77 5.53
N LEU A 40 15.89 -4.04 5.78
CA LEU A 40 15.92 -5.11 4.79
C LEU A 40 14.53 -5.57 4.36
N ILE A 41 13.46 -5.01 4.95
CA ILE A 41 12.09 -5.34 4.57
C ILE A 41 11.70 -4.55 3.32
N ILE A 42 11.13 -5.26 2.35
CA ILE A 42 10.53 -4.70 1.15
C ILE A 42 9.02 -4.89 1.27
N TYR A 43 8.28 -3.78 1.21
CA TYR A 43 6.82 -3.77 1.16
C TYR A 43 6.37 -3.60 -0.28
N THR A 44 5.29 -4.27 -0.64
CA THR A 44 4.77 -4.25 -2.01
C THR A 44 3.26 -4.08 -1.99
N ASP A 45 2.73 -3.41 -3.01
CA ASP A 45 1.29 -3.20 -3.19
C ASP A 45 0.97 -2.69 -4.60
N GLU A 46 -0.32 -2.68 -4.97
CA GLU A 46 -0.83 -2.12 -6.22
C GLU A 46 -1.81 -0.96 -6.00
N ALA A 47 -1.69 0.10 -6.80
CA ALA A 47 -2.65 1.20 -6.82
C ALA A 47 -3.10 1.56 -8.23
N HIS A 48 -4.37 1.96 -8.36
CA HIS A 48 -4.91 2.52 -9.59
C HIS A 48 -4.81 4.05 -9.60
N PHE A 49 -4.35 4.59 -10.73
CA PHE A 49 -4.32 6.01 -11.05
C PHE A 49 -5.22 6.26 -12.25
N TRP A 50 -6.03 7.31 -12.20
CA TRP A 50 -7.05 7.61 -13.19
C TRP A 50 -6.73 8.95 -13.84
N LEU A 51 -6.77 9.01 -15.17
CA LEU A 51 -6.33 10.18 -15.93
C LEU A 51 -7.16 11.43 -15.63
N ASN A 52 -8.46 11.28 -15.42
CA ASN A 52 -9.35 12.37 -15.01
C ASN A 52 -9.18 12.79 -13.54
N GLY A 53 -8.07 12.41 -12.91
CA GLY A 53 -7.81 12.67 -11.50
C GLY A 53 -8.89 12.13 -10.59
N TYR A 54 -9.55 10.99 -10.94
CA TYR A 54 -10.62 10.41 -10.12
C TYR A 54 -10.16 10.26 -8.68
N VAL A 55 -10.57 11.24 -7.86
CA VAL A 55 -10.36 11.21 -6.43
C VAL A 55 -11.47 10.33 -5.88
N ASN A 56 -11.08 9.29 -5.15
CA ASN A 56 -11.97 8.33 -4.50
C ASN A 56 -13.19 9.04 -3.88
N LYS A 57 -14.38 8.44 -3.91
CA LYS A 57 -15.61 9.00 -3.34
C LYS A 57 -15.47 9.48 -1.89
N GLN A 58 -14.45 9.00 -1.18
CA GLN A 58 -14.06 9.46 0.16
C GLN A 58 -13.46 10.88 0.23
N ASN A 59 -13.14 11.53 -0.91
CA ASN A 59 -12.52 12.86 -0.97
C ASN A 59 -13.44 13.94 -1.57
N TYR A 60 -14.74 13.69 -1.71
CA TYR A 60 -15.67 14.78 -2.04
C TYR A 60 -15.72 15.77 -0.87
N ARG A 61 -15.14 16.95 -1.06
CA ARG A 61 -15.33 18.12 -0.18
C ARG A 61 -16.39 19.00 -0.83
N PHE A 62 -17.53 19.18 -0.16
CA PHE A 62 -18.50 20.21 -0.50
C PHE A 62 -18.55 21.24 0.62
N TRP A 63 -18.50 22.51 0.26
CA TRP A 63 -18.74 23.64 1.16
C TRP A 63 -19.88 24.47 0.57
N GLY A 64 -20.94 24.69 1.33
CA GLY A 64 -22.08 25.51 0.92
C GLY A 64 -23.18 25.53 1.97
N SER A 65 -23.91 26.64 2.06
CA SER A 65 -25.11 26.77 2.88
C SER A 65 -26.36 26.17 2.23
N GLU A 66 -26.28 25.79 0.95
CA GLU A 66 -27.33 25.13 0.17
C GLU A 66 -26.72 24.06 -0.78
N ASN A 67 -27.55 23.11 -1.22
CA ASN A 67 -27.15 22.00 -2.11
C ASN A 67 -26.70 22.53 -3.49
N PRO A 68 -25.45 22.31 -3.92
CA PRO A 68 -24.90 22.99 -5.09
C PRO A 68 -25.38 22.47 -6.45
N ASN A 69 -26.27 21.47 -6.53
CA ASN A 69 -26.81 20.91 -7.79
C ASN A 69 -25.72 20.59 -8.84
N VAL A 70 -24.52 20.19 -8.41
CA VAL A 70 -23.41 19.88 -9.32
C VAL A 70 -23.52 18.43 -9.78
N SER A 71 -23.87 18.25 -11.06
CA SER A 71 -23.75 16.98 -11.76
C SER A 71 -22.38 16.92 -12.44
N LEU A 72 -21.47 16.10 -11.90
CA LEU A 72 -20.19 15.81 -12.55
C LEU A 72 -20.42 14.78 -13.66
N ALA A 73 -20.28 15.22 -14.91
CA ALA A 73 -20.29 14.33 -16.07
C ALA A 73 -19.13 13.33 -15.96
N LYS A 74 -19.46 12.04 -16.03
CA LYS A 74 -18.47 10.95 -16.05
C LYS A 74 -18.24 10.50 -17.48
N PRO A 75 -16.98 10.33 -17.94
CA PRO A 75 -16.70 9.62 -19.17
C PRO A 75 -17.16 8.16 -19.06
N LEU A 76 -17.65 7.60 -20.17
CA LEU A 76 -18.12 6.21 -20.27
C LEU A 76 -16.99 5.19 -20.04
N HIS A 77 -15.73 5.58 -20.33
CA HIS A 77 -14.51 4.77 -20.17
C HIS A 77 -13.39 5.59 -19.52
N PRO A 78 -13.32 5.68 -18.19
CA PRO A 78 -12.25 6.38 -17.52
C PRO A 78 -10.91 5.64 -17.73
N GLN A 79 -9.95 6.32 -18.36
CA GLN A 79 -8.61 5.77 -18.58
C GLN A 79 -7.87 5.65 -17.26
N LYS A 80 -7.25 4.49 -17.01
CA LYS A 80 -6.48 4.22 -15.79
C LYS A 80 -5.18 3.51 -16.10
N ILE A 81 -4.23 3.65 -15.20
CA ILE A 81 -3.02 2.85 -15.13
C ILE A 81 -2.95 2.17 -13.76
N THR A 82 -2.54 0.91 -13.72
CA THR A 82 -2.23 0.24 -12.45
C THR A 82 -0.73 0.32 -12.22
N ALA A 83 -0.33 0.88 -11.08
CA ALA A 83 1.06 0.87 -10.66
C ALA A 83 1.24 -0.19 -9.57
N TRP A 84 2.31 -0.97 -9.69
CA TRP A 84 2.85 -1.76 -8.58
C TRP A 84 4.10 -1.08 -8.05
N ALA A 85 4.27 -1.08 -6.73
CA ALA A 85 5.48 -0.60 -6.10
C ALA A 85 6.11 -1.66 -5.20
N ALA A 86 7.44 -1.57 -5.09
CA ALA A 86 8.20 -2.13 -4.00
C ALA A 86 8.91 -0.97 -3.26
N ILE A 87 8.68 -0.83 -1.96
CA ILE A 87 9.29 0.20 -1.13
C ILE A 87 10.12 -0.42 -0.01
N SER A 88 11.34 0.10 0.15
CA SER A 88 12.25 -0.20 1.26
C SER A 88 12.86 1.11 1.75
N VAL A 89 13.60 1.06 2.86
CA VAL A 89 14.39 2.23 3.30
C VAL A 89 15.42 2.67 2.24
N LYS A 90 15.85 1.75 1.37
CA LYS A 90 16.88 1.97 0.35
C LYS A 90 16.34 2.58 -0.95
N GLY A 91 15.03 2.65 -1.12
CA GLY A 91 14.43 3.17 -2.34
C GLY A 91 13.10 2.55 -2.69
N ILE A 92 12.56 3.03 -3.81
CA ILE A 92 11.27 2.64 -4.37
C ILE A 92 11.50 2.13 -5.80
N TYR A 93 10.88 1.00 -6.12
CA TYR A 93 10.74 0.49 -7.48
C TYR A 93 9.29 0.61 -7.93
N LEU A 94 9.06 0.93 -9.21
CA LEU A 94 7.73 1.03 -9.81
C LEU A 94 7.62 0.21 -11.10
N GLN A 95 6.48 -0.47 -11.25
CA GLN A 95 6.01 -0.98 -12.53
C GLN A 95 4.63 -0.42 -12.86
N PHE A 96 4.39 -0.14 -14.14
CA PHE A 96 3.08 0.19 -14.66
C PHE A 96 2.51 -0.95 -15.51
N PHE A 97 1.19 -1.13 -15.41
CA PHE A 97 0.39 -2.07 -16.20
C PHE A 97 -0.73 -1.29 -16.88
N GLU A 98 -0.73 -1.33 -18.22
CA GLU A 98 -1.69 -0.62 -19.10
C GLU A 98 -3.09 -1.25 -19.11
N SER A 99 -3.20 -2.50 -18.66
CA SER A 99 -4.46 -3.23 -18.52
C SER A 99 -4.67 -3.70 -17.08
N THR A 100 -5.80 -4.36 -16.81
CA THR A 100 -6.02 -5.05 -15.53
C THR A 100 -4.85 -5.99 -15.29
N VAL A 101 -4.19 -5.84 -14.14
CA VAL A 101 -3.09 -6.73 -13.74
C VAL A 101 -3.64 -8.16 -13.71
N THR A 102 -3.30 -8.95 -14.71
CA THR A 102 -3.60 -10.38 -14.77
C THR A 102 -2.53 -11.13 -13.99
N GLY A 103 -2.85 -12.38 -13.61
CA GLY A 103 -1.86 -13.25 -12.98
C GLY A 103 -0.56 -13.37 -13.80
N GLU A 104 -0.69 -13.35 -15.12
CA GLU A 104 0.38 -13.64 -16.08
C GLU A 104 1.31 -12.44 -16.36
N SER A 105 0.75 -11.23 -16.56
CA SER A 105 1.55 -10.02 -16.78
C SER A 105 2.44 -9.64 -15.60
N TYR A 106 1.99 -9.96 -14.39
CA TYR A 106 2.71 -9.71 -13.15
C TYR A 106 3.68 -10.84 -12.79
N LYS A 107 3.35 -12.10 -13.14
CA LYS A 107 4.28 -13.24 -13.12
C LYS A 107 5.55 -12.91 -13.90
N GLN A 108 5.40 -12.37 -15.11
CA GLN A 108 6.54 -11.99 -15.94
C GLN A 108 7.39 -10.87 -15.30
N LEU A 109 6.77 -9.84 -14.70
CA LEU A 109 7.52 -8.80 -13.99
C LEU A 109 8.37 -9.38 -12.85
N LEU A 110 7.71 -10.12 -11.97
CA LEU A 110 8.34 -10.58 -10.77
C LEU A 110 9.38 -11.67 -11.09
N GLU A 111 9.18 -12.54 -12.10
CA GLU A 111 10.21 -13.46 -12.59
C GLU A 111 11.44 -12.74 -13.15
N THR A 112 11.25 -11.58 -13.80
CA THR A 112 12.34 -10.85 -14.46
C THR A 112 13.16 -9.97 -13.50
N GLN A 113 12.56 -9.47 -12.41
CA GLN A 113 13.21 -8.47 -11.54
C GLN A 113 13.32 -8.89 -10.05
N PHE A 114 12.46 -9.79 -9.56
CA PHE A 114 12.37 -10.13 -8.12
C PHE A 114 12.19 -11.63 -7.81
N GLY A 115 12.24 -12.53 -8.80
CA GLY A 115 12.02 -13.97 -8.64
C GLY A 115 10.65 -14.41 -8.05
N ALA A 116 9.57 -13.63 -8.15
CA ALA A 116 8.27 -13.93 -7.53
C ALA A 116 7.11 -13.99 -8.57
N THR A 117 5.84 -14.32 -8.23
CA THR A 117 4.68 -14.36 -9.19
C THR A 117 3.35 -13.84 -8.52
N PRO A 118 2.13 -13.84 -9.14
CA PRO A 118 1.05 -12.80 -9.21
C PRO A 118 0.39 -12.09 -7.99
N PRO A 119 -0.52 -11.09 -8.22
CA PRO A 119 -1.17 -10.27 -7.18
C PRO A 119 -2.32 -11.00 -6.45
N HIS A 120 -2.34 -12.31 -6.51
CA HIS A 120 -3.42 -13.11 -5.97
C HIS A 120 -2.83 -14.16 -5.04
N ARG A 121 -3.57 -14.47 -3.97
CA ARG A 121 -3.21 -15.51 -3.01
C ARG A 121 -3.41 -16.91 -3.63
N THR A 122 -2.98 -17.11 -4.88
CA THR A 122 -3.05 -18.39 -5.56
C THR A 122 -1.86 -19.23 -5.14
N GLN A 123 -2.01 -20.54 -5.30
CA GLN A 123 -0.97 -21.48 -4.93
C GLN A 123 0.32 -21.24 -5.75
N GLU A 124 0.18 -21.01 -7.06
CA GLU A 124 1.31 -20.76 -7.97
C GLU A 124 2.17 -19.55 -7.53
N VAL A 125 1.54 -18.52 -6.95
CA VAL A 125 2.22 -17.32 -6.43
C VAL A 125 3.11 -17.65 -5.27
N PHE A 126 2.53 -18.32 -4.28
CA PHE A 126 3.27 -18.68 -3.09
C PHE A 126 4.34 -19.73 -3.41
N GLU A 127 4.13 -20.62 -4.40
CA GLU A 127 5.17 -21.53 -4.91
C GLU A 127 6.39 -20.78 -5.44
N THR A 128 6.21 -19.78 -6.30
CA THR A 128 7.37 -19.07 -6.85
C THR A 128 8.04 -18.16 -5.82
N ILE A 129 7.27 -17.45 -4.99
CA ILE A 129 7.85 -16.64 -3.90
C ILE A 129 8.63 -17.54 -2.94
N HIS A 130 8.09 -18.70 -2.57
CA HIS A 130 8.77 -19.64 -1.67
C HIS A 130 10.06 -20.19 -2.28
N LYS A 131 10.10 -20.46 -3.60
CA LYS A 131 11.34 -20.90 -4.28
C LYS A 131 12.50 -19.90 -4.13
N VAL A 132 12.22 -18.60 -4.07
CA VAL A 132 13.24 -17.56 -4.01
C VAL A 132 13.50 -17.04 -2.60
N TYR A 133 12.44 -16.86 -1.82
CA TYR A 133 12.52 -16.23 -0.50
C TYR A 133 12.42 -17.23 0.65
N GLY A 134 11.96 -18.47 0.40
CA GLY A 134 11.74 -19.47 1.43
C GLY A 134 10.81 -18.93 2.52
N ASN A 135 11.19 -19.10 3.79
CA ASN A 135 10.41 -18.63 4.93
C ASN A 135 10.55 -17.12 5.20
N ARG A 136 11.24 -16.35 4.35
CA ARG A 136 11.44 -14.90 4.52
C ARG A 136 10.32 -14.08 3.89
N VAL A 137 9.09 -14.58 3.98
CA VAL A 137 7.91 -14.00 3.36
C VAL A 137 6.90 -13.65 4.43
N ILE A 138 6.40 -12.42 4.36
CA ILE A 138 5.29 -11.96 5.19
C ILE A 138 4.12 -11.74 4.24
N GLY A 139 3.08 -12.57 4.33
CA GLY A 139 2.00 -12.56 3.37
C GLY A 139 0.71 -13.10 3.96
N LEU A 140 -0.42 -12.50 3.57
CA LEU A 140 -1.73 -12.91 4.07
C LEU A 140 -2.10 -14.27 3.46
N GLY A 141 -2.18 -15.30 4.30
CA GLY A 141 -2.43 -16.68 3.91
C GLY A 141 -1.17 -17.48 3.57
N TYR A 142 0.02 -16.88 3.68
CA TYR A 142 1.28 -17.54 3.30
C TYR A 142 1.60 -18.79 4.16
N PRO A 143 1.45 -18.77 5.50
CA PRO A 143 1.73 -19.94 6.33
C PRO A 143 0.75 -21.11 6.13
N LYS A 144 -0.39 -20.88 5.45
CA LYS A 144 -1.28 -21.97 5.05
C LYS A 144 -0.75 -22.74 3.84
N PHE A 145 0.10 -22.11 3.06
CA PHE A 145 0.69 -22.67 1.87
C PHE A 145 2.03 -23.37 2.19
N ALA A 146 2.93 -22.68 2.90
CA ALA A 146 4.21 -23.23 3.32
C ALA A 146 4.24 -23.38 4.85
N GLN A 147 4.86 -24.45 5.37
CA GLN A 147 5.11 -24.60 6.81
C GLN A 147 6.25 -23.66 7.24
N GLY A 148 6.00 -22.35 7.18
CA GLY A 148 6.95 -21.28 7.49
C GLY A 148 6.51 -19.91 6.94
N GLY A 149 7.32 -18.89 7.19
CA GLY A 149 6.96 -17.50 6.92
C GLY A 149 5.95 -16.94 7.91
N LEU A 150 5.63 -15.65 7.78
CA LEU A 150 4.77 -14.93 8.69
C LEU A 150 3.44 -14.53 8.03
N GLU A 151 2.35 -14.69 8.78
CA GLU A 151 1.03 -14.25 8.34
C GLU A 151 0.93 -12.73 8.41
N TRP A 152 0.64 -12.06 7.28
CA TRP A 152 0.27 -10.64 7.31
C TRP A 152 -1.15 -10.47 7.90
N PRO A 153 -1.39 -9.49 8.78
CA PRO A 153 -2.68 -9.34 9.43
C PRO A 153 -3.73 -8.79 8.45
N PRO A 154 -4.95 -9.34 8.44
CA PRO A 154 -6.01 -8.88 7.54
C PRO A 154 -6.41 -7.43 7.84
N TYR A 155 -6.81 -6.69 6.80
CA TYR A 155 -7.33 -5.32 6.90
C TYR A 155 -6.35 -4.32 7.54
N SER A 156 -5.06 -4.41 7.17
CA SER A 156 -4.00 -3.61 7.79
C SER A 156 -3.22 -2.69 6.82
N PRO A 157 -3.91 -1.84 6.02
CA PRO A 157 -3.24 -0.86 5.17
C PRO A 157 -2.45 0.18 5.99
N ASP A 158 -2.90 0.46 7.21
CA ASP A 158 -2.24 1.35 8.17
C ASP A 158 -0.88 0.84 8.65
N LEU A 159 -0.53 -0.42 8.36
CA LEU A 159 0.78 -1.03 8.63
C LEU A 159 1.63 -1.22 7.37
N ASN A 160 1.13 -0.88 6.18
CA ASN A 160 1.85 -1.00 4.92
C ASN A 160 2.32 0.38 4.41
N PRO A 161 3.64 0.65 4.29
CA PRO A 161 4.17 1.92 3.77
C PRO A 161 3.65 2.31 2.38
N CYS A 162 3.28 1.34 1.53
CA CYS A 162 2.65 1.65 0.25
C CYS A 162 1.31 2.38 0.46
N ASP A 163 0.49 1.85 1.36
CA ASP A 163 -0.86 2.32 1.66
C ASP A 163 -0.88 3.62 2.47
N PHE A 164 -0.20 3.67 3.61
CA PHE A 164 -0.28 4.81 4.53
C PHE A 164 0.53 6.04 4.08
N PHE A 165 1.45 5.86 3.12
CA PHE A 165 2.35 6.92 2.65
C PHE A 165 2.41 7.02 1.13
N LEU A 166 2.97 6.00 0.45
CA LEU A 166 3.43 6.14 -0.93
C LEU A 166 2.32 6.56 -1.89
N TRP A 167 1.19 5.84 -1.86
CA TRP A 167 0.10 6.11 -2.79
C TRP A 167 -0.59 7.45 -2.55
N GLY A 168 -0.73 7.87 -1.28
CA GLY A 168 -1.23 9.19 -0.95
C GLY A 168 -0.29 10.27 -1.48
N TYR A 169 1.00 10.15 -1.16
CA TYR A 169 2.03 11.10 -1.58
C TYR A 169 2.11 11.23 -3.10
N ILE A 170 2.12 10.12 -3.84
CA ILE A 170 2.16 10.15 -5.30
C ILE A 170 0.91 10.85 -5.85
N LYS A 171 -0.29 10.48 -5.37
CA LYS A 171 -1.55 11.07 -5.86
C LYS A 171 -1.63 12.57 -5.58
N ASP A 172 -1.12 13.03 -4.45
CA ASP A 172 -1.14 14.45 -4.10
C ASP A 172 -0.25 15.32 -5.02
N HIS A 173 0.77 14.71 -5.66
CA HIS A 173 1.75 15.45 -6.47
C HIS A 173 1.66 15.15 -7.97
N CYS A 174 1.31 13.94 -8.40
CA CYS A 174 1.35 13.56 -9.80
C CYS A 174 0.29 14.25 -10.66
N TYR A 175 -0.80 14.73 -10.04
CA TYR A 175 -1.86 15.48 -10.73
C TYR A 175 -1.64 16.99 -10.71
N ALA A 176 -0.60 17.50 -10.06
CA ALA A 176 -0.36 18.95 -9.96
C ALA A 176 -0.12 19.62 -11.33
N GLU A 177 0.45 18.89 -12.29
CA GLU A 177 0.72 19.37 -13.65
C GLU A 177 -0.42 19.03 -14.64
N ASN A 178 -1.56 18.50 -14.17
CA ASN A 178 -2.73 18.10 -14.99
C ASN A 178 -2.35 17.24 -16.21
N PRO A 179 -1.91 15.99 -16.01
CA PRO A 179 -1.54 15.11 -17.13
C PRO A 179 -2.73 14.85 -18.06
N ASP A 180 -2.53 15.07 -19.37
CA ASP A 180 -3.57 14.94 -20.40
C ASP A 180 -3.67 13.51 -20.98
N THR A 181 -2.61 12.72 -20.86
CA THR A 181 -2.57 11.31 -21.30
C THR A 181 -2.09 10.35 -20.22
N VAL A 182 -2.39 9.06 -20.37
CA VAL A 182 -1.85 8.01 -19.46
C VAL A 182 -0.31 8.01 -19.48
N SER A 183 0.30 8.30 -20.62
CA SER A 183 1.76 8.42 -20.72
C SER A 183 2.29 9.57 -19.86
N ASP A 184 1.64 10.75 -19.92
CA ASP A 184 2.02 11.90 -19.10
C ASP A 184 1.85 11.60 -17.61
N LEU A 185 0.77 10.89 -17.24
CA LEU A 185 0.54 10.45 -15.87
C LEU A 185 1.64 9.49 -15.38
N VAL A 186 2.10 8.55 -16.21
CA VAL A 186 3.22 7.67 -15.88
C VAL A 186 4.51 8.47 -15.69
N VAL A 187 4.79 9.45 -16.56
CA VAL A 187 5.95 10.34 -16.43
C VAL A 187 5.87 11.15 -15.14
N ALA A 188 4.69 11.70 -14.82
CA ALA A 188 4.46 12.46 -13.59
C ALA A 188 4.66 11.59 -12.34
N ILE A 189 4.13 10.36 -12.30
CA ILE A 189 4.33 9.43 -11.18
C ILE A 189 5.82 9.12 -11.01
N LYS A 190 6.54 8.81 -12.09
CA LYS A 190 7.99 8.54 -12.03
C LYS A 190 8.77 9.75 -11.51
N LYS A 191 8.41 10.96 -11.95
CA LYS A 191 9.01 12.22 -11.48
C LYS A 191 8.76 12.45 -9.98
N VAL A 192 7.56 12.14 -9.49
CA VAL A 192 7.27 12.25 -8.04
C VAL A 192 8.14 11.28 -7.25
N VAL A 193 8.22 10.02 -7.67
CA VAL A 193 9.02 9.00 -6.98
C VAL A 193 10.52 9.30 -7.02
N SER A 194 11.05 9.80 -8.15
CA SER A 194 12.46 10.19 -8.23
C SER A 194 12.83 11.36 -7.32
N ASN A 195 11.84 12.13 -6.85
CA ASN A 195 12.04 13.25 -5.92
C ASN A 195 11.85 12.85 -4.45
N ILE A 196 11.44 11.60 -4.16
CA ILE A 196 11.40 11.10 -2.78
C ILE A 196 12.84 10.88 -2.32
N LYS A 197 13.23 11.60 -1.27
CA LYS A 197 14.57 11.56 -0.70
C LYS A 197 14.72 10.44 0.32
N ASP A 198 15.96 9.98 0.52
CA ASP A 198 16.29 8.95 1.52
C ASP A 198 15.84 9.34 2.93
N ASP A 199 15.93 10.62 3.32
CA ASP A 199 15.48 11.08 4.63
C ASP A 199 13.96 10.95 4.83
N MET A 200 13.20 11.03 3.74
CA MET A 200 11.76 10.78 3.75
C MET A 200 11.47 9.29 3.94
N LEU A 201 12.22 8.40 3.29
CA LEU A 201 12.10 6.96 3.48
C LEU A 201 12.46 6.53 4.90
N GLU A 202 13.54 7.06 5.48
CA GLU A 202 13.90 6.81 6.88
C GLU A 202 12.77 7.23 7.85
N LYS A 203 12.11 8.36 7.59
CA LYS A 203 10.93 8.80 8.36
C LYS A 203 9.74 7.87 8.20
N VAL A 204 9.49 7.35 7.00
CA VAL A 204 8.42 6.38 6.72
C VAL A 204 8.62 5.09 7.52
N PHE A 205 9.85 4.56 7.54
CA PHE A 205 10.16 3.34 8.29
C PHE A 205 10.21 3.57 9.81
N THR A 206 10.60 4.77 10.25
CA THR A 206 10.41 5.20 11.65
C THR A 206 8.93 5.27 12.03
N SER A 207 8.09 5.79 11.13
CA SER A 207 6.63 5.82 11.33
C SER A 207 6.04 4.41 11.38
N PHE A 208 6.50 3.49 10.54
CA PHE A 208 6.11 2.08 10.59
C PHE A 208 6.36 1.45 11.96
N ARG A 209 7.55 1.64 12.55
CA ARG A 209 7.86 1.12 13.91
C ARG A 209 6.89 1.68 14.95
N LYS A 210 6.64 2.99 14.94
CA LYS A 210 5.64 3.60 15.82
C LYS A 210 4.23 3.04 15.58
N ARG A 211 3.84 2.80 14.32
CA ARG A 211 2.51 2.25 13.97
C ARG A 211 2.31 0.85 14.53
N ILE A 212 3.35 0.02 14.58
CA ILE A 212 3.32 -1.29 15.27
C ILE A 212 2.99 -1.10 16.76
N ASP A 213 3.65 -0.16 17.42
CA ASP A 213 3.42 0.12 18.84
C ASP A 213 2.00 0.63 19.09
N PHE A 214 1.54 1.59 18.28
CA PHE A 214 0.17 2.10 18.36
C PHE A 214 -0.88 1.03 18.11
N CYS A 215 -0.67 0.15 17.13
CA CYS A 215 -1.55 -0.98 16.87
C CYS A 215 -1.66 -1.89 18.09
N THR A 216 -0.53 -2.19 18.73
CA THR A 216 -0.47 -3.01 19.94
C THR A 216 -1.19 -2.32 21.11
N ASN A 217 -0.91 -1.04 21.34
CA ASN A 217 -1.51 -0.25 22.42
C ASN A 217 -3.00 0.05 22.24
N SER A 218 -3.50 -0.07 21.00
CA SER A 218 -4.92 0.12 20.66
C SER A 218 -5.67 -1.22 20.55
N ASP A 219 -5.12 -2.30 21.10
CA ASP A 219 -5.68 -3.66 21.01
C ASP A 219 -6.04 -4.09 19.58
N GLY A 220 -5.26 -3.64 18.59
CA GLY A 220 -5.44 -3.94 17.18
C GLY A 220 -6.54 -3.14 16.49
N ALA A 221 -7.11 -2.12 17.14
CA ALA A 221 -8.09 -1.22 16.54
C ALA A 221 -7.46 -0.31 15.47
N HIS A 222 -8.30 0.41 14.74
CA HIS A 222 -7.84 1.52 13.89
C HIS A 222 -7.36 2.66 14.79
N PHE A 223 -6.14 3.15 14.54
CA PHE A 223 -5.51 4.20 15.34
C PHE A 223 -5.12 5.45 14.52
N GLU A 224 -5.49 5.51 13.23
CA GLU A 224 -5.10 6.64 12.36
C GLU A 224 -5.60 8.00 12.87
N ASN A 225 -6.74 8.02 13.57
CA ASN A 225 -7.29 9.25 14.18
C ASN A 225 -6.53 9.71 15.44
N ILE A 226 -5.63 8.88 15.98
CA ILE A 226 -4.84 9.12 17.20
C ILE A 226 -3.40 9.53 16.82
N TYR A 227 -3.01 9.36 15.56
CA TYR A 227 -1.64 9.54 15.06
C TYR A 227 -1.32 11.01 14.66
N HIS A 228 -2.17 11.98 15.04
CA HIS A 228 -2.02 13.40 14.72
C HIS A 228 -1.37 14.22 15.84
#